data_AF-A0A645EAU3-F1
#
_entry.id   AF-A0A645EAU3-F1
#
_cell.length_a   1.000
_cell.length_b   1.000
_cell.length_c   1.000
_cell.angle_alpha   90.00
_cell.angle_beta   90.00
_cell.angle_gamma   90.00
#
_symmetry.space_group_name_H-M   'P 1'
#
loop_
_entity.id
_entity.type
_entity.pdbx_description
1 polymer ?
#
loop_
_entity_poly.entity_id
_entity_poly.type
_entity_poly.pdbx_seq_one_letter_code
_entity_poly.pdbx_strand_id
1 'polypeptide(L)'
;MPYKTKAMSGNDGKPAEIPSAENIPFLAKQKKLVLGKMTSMSPLELEDHIAHGGYSALIKALESMTPEEVCNEVKASGLRGRGGGGFPTGTK
;
A
#
# COMPACT_ATOMS: atom_id res chain seq x y z
N MET A 1 0.99 0.82 -19.28
CA MET A 1 -0.44 1.17 -19.51
C MET A 1 -1.19 0.94 -18.20
N PRO A 2 -2.02 1.89 -17.70
CA PRO A 2 -2.80 1.64 -16.48
C PRO A 2 -3.74 0.44 -16.71
N TYR A 3 -3.80 -0.47 -15.75
CA TYR A 3 -4.68 -1.64 -15.77
C TYR A 3 -6.14 -1.19 -15.97
N LYS A 4 -6.67 -1.38 -17.19
CA LYS A 4 -8.08 -1.10 -17.50
C LYS A 4 -8.94 -2.23 -16.96
N THR A 5 -9.53 -2.02 -15.79
CA THR A 5 -10.65 -2.84 -15.30
C THR A 5 -11.76 -2.84 -16.36
N LYS A 6 -12.34 -4.02 -16.62
CA LYS A 6 -13.52 -4.20 -17.47
C LYS A 6 -14.68 -3.49 -16.77
N ALA A 7 -14.92 -2.23 -17.14
CA ALA A 7 -15.96 -1.40 -16.55
C ALA A 7 -17.31 -2.15 -16.58
N MET A 8 -17.99 -2.21 -15.44
CA MET A 8 -19.41 -2.56 -15.42
C MET A 8 -20.12 -1.50 -16.27
N SER A 9 -20.81 -1.94 -17.33
CA SER A 9 -21.51 -1.06 -18.26
C SER A 9 -22.52 -0.18 -17.53
N GLY A 10 -22.47 1.13 -17.74
CA GLY A 10 -23.53 2.03 -17.31
C GLY A 10 -24.83 1.74 -18.08
N ASN A 11 -25.96 2.22 -17.58
CA ASN A 11 -27.32 1.99 -18.10
C ASN A 11 -27.52 2.45 -19.57
N ASP A 12 -26.51 3.08 -20.16
CA ASP A 12 -26.54 3.75 -21.47
C ASP A 12 -25.60 3.05 -22.50
N GLY A 13 -25.05 1.88 -22.16
CA GLY A 13 -24.10 1.15 -23.02
C GLY A 13 -22.71 1.80 -23.12
N LYS A 14 -22.48 2.90 -22.41
CA LYS A 14 -21.16 3.54 -22.25
C LYS A 14 -20.49 3.02 -20.97
N PRO A 15 -19.14 2.95 -20.92
CA PRO A 15 -18.45 2.74 -19.63
C PRO A 15 -18.90 3.86 -18.69
N ALA A 16 -19.52 3.52 -17.56
CA ALA A 16 -19.74 4.50 -16.51
C ALA A 16 -18.36 5.08 -16.13
N GLU A 17 -18.26 6.39 -15.90
CA GLU A 17 -17.05 6.97 -15.32
C GLU A 17 -16.69 6.15 -14.08
N ILE A 18 -15.57 5.45 -14.13
CA ILE A 18 -15.15 4.60 -13.02
C ILE A 18 -14.84 5.57 -11.88
N PRO A 19 -15.65 5.58 -10.79
CA PRO A 19 -15.39 6.50 -9.70
C PRO A 19 -14.02 6.17 -9.12
N SER A 20 -13.22 7.20 -8.87
CA SER A 20 -11.95 7.03 -8.15
C SER A 20 -12.24 6.37 -6.81
N ALA A 21 -11.29 5.61 -6.27
CA ALA A 21 -11.45 4.93 -4.98
C ALA A 21 -11.74 5.92 -3.83
N GLU A 22 -11.45 7.20 -4.03
CA GLU A 22 -11.71 8.31 -3.10
C GLU A 22 -13.18 8.76 -3.15
N ASN A 23 -13.86 8.58 -4.29
CA ASN A 23 -15.24 8.99 -4.50
C ASN A 23 -16.27 7.91 -4.14
N ILE A 24 -15.81 6.69 -3.83
CA ILE A 24 -16.67 5.59 -3.38
C ILE A 24 -16.89 5.71 -1.86
N PRO A 25 -18.12 5.94 -1.36
CA PRO A 25 -18.38 6.17 0.06
C PRO A 25 -17.84 5.08 1.00
N PHE A 26 -17.83 3.82 0.55
CA PHE A 26 -17.28 2.68 1.29
C PHE A 26 -15.75 2.73 1.46
N LEU A 27 -15.03 3.20 0.44
CA LEU A 27 -13.56 3.23 0.40
C LEU A 27 -13.00 4.55 0.95
N ALA A 28 -13.72 5.65 0.76
CA ALA A 28 -13.31 7.01 1.15
C ALA A 28 -12.99 7.14 2.65
N LYS A 29 -13.68 6.36 3.50
CA LYS A 29 -13.53 6.41 4.96
C LYS A 29 -12.47 5.45 5.51
N GLN A 30 -11.79 4.68 4.66
CA GLN A 30 -10.82 3.67 5.11
C GLN A 30 -9.41 4.25 5.28
N LYS A 31 -8.75 3.91 6.40
CA LYS A 31 -7.32 4.20 6.59
C LYS A 31 -6.48 3.12 5.92
N LYS A 32 -6.00 3.38 4.70
CA LYS A 32 -5.21 2.44 3.89
C LYS A 32 -3.71 2.58 4.17
N LEU A 33 -3.26 2.21 5.37
CA LEU A 33 -1.83 2.30 5.72
C LEU A 33 -0.95 1.31 4.94
N VAL A 34 -1.39 0.06 4.81
CA VAL A 34 -0.65 -0.99 4.08
C VAL A 34 -0.99 -0.99 2.58
N LEU A 35 -2.28 -0.87 2.25
CA LEU A 35 -2.75 -0.89 0.86
C LEU A 35 -2.43 0.41 0.11
N GLY A 36 -2.18 1.51 0.84
CA GLY A 36 -1.76 2.79 0.28
C GLY A 36 -2.49 3.20 -0.99
N LYS A 37 -1.68 3.52 -2.00
CA LYS A 37 -2.09 3.96 -3.34
C LYS A 37 -2.17 2.81 -4.36
N MET A 38 -2.35 1.56 -3.91
CA MET A 38 -2.43 0.36 -4.80
C MET A 38 -3.44 0.54 -5.94
N THR A 39 -4.53 1.28 -5.73
CA THR A 39 -5.58 1.49 -6.73
C THR A 39 -5.18 2.44 -7.87
N SER A 40 -4.09 3.18 -7.73
CA SER A 40 -3.62 4.16 -8.72
C SER A 40 -2.25 3.81 -9.33
N MET A 41 -1.73 2.61 -9.04
CA MET A 41 -0.43 2.15 -9.54
C MET A 41 -0.57 0.89 -10.40
N SER A 42 0.37 0.72 -11.32
CA SER A 42 0.62 -0.52 -12.02
C SER A 42 1.31 -1.52 -11.09
N PRO A 43 0.78 -2.75 -10.93
CA PRO A 43 1.43 -3.77 -10.11
C PRO A 43 2.64 -4.44 -10.78
N LEU A 44 2.87 -4.18 -12.07
CA LEU A 44 3.90 -4.84 -12.87
C LEU A 44 5.06 -3.92 -13.27
N GLU A 45 4.90 -2.60 -13.12
CA GLU A 45 5.92 -1.63 -13.51
C GLU A 45 6.69 -1.20 -12.26
N LEU A 46 8.00 -1.47 -12.25
CA LEU A 46 8.87 -1.16 -11.12
C LEU A 46 9.00 0.36 -10.91
N GLU A 47 9.10 1.09 -12.01
CA GLU A 47 9.27 2.54 -12.04
C GLU A 47 8.08 3.24 -11.38
N ASP A 48 6.87 2.70 -11.57
CA ASP A 48 5.66 3.23 -10.94
C ASP A 48 5.68 3.00 -9.42
N HIS A 49 6.16 1.84 -8.97
CA HIS A 49 6.37 1.58 -7.54
C HIS A 49 7.40 2.56 -6.94
N ILE A 50 8.53 2.78 -7.61
CA ILE A 50 9.57 3.71 -7.18
C ILE A 50 9.04 5.15 -7.14
N ALA A 51 8.34 5.59 -8.19
CA ALA A 51 7.77 6.94 -8.27
C ALA A 51 6.81 7.26 -7.12
N HIS A 52 6.17 6.23 -6.55
CA HIS A 52 5.29 6.35 -5.41
C HIS A 52 5.97 6.10 -4.05
N GLY A 53 7.30 6.09 -4.01
CA GLY A 53 8.09 5.93 -2.78
C GLY A 53 8.35 4.48 -2.38
N GLY A 54 8.10 3.53 -3.28
CA GLY A 54 8.54 2.14 -3.14
C GLY A 54 10.05 2.06 -2.87
N TYR A 55 10.46 1.09 -2.06
CA TYR A 55 11.84 0.89 -1.58
C TYR A 55 12.47 2.02 -0.76
N SER A 56 11.84 3.19 -0.58
CA SER A 56 12.40 4.28 0.23
C SER A 56 12.81 3.85 1.65
N ALA A 57 11.97 3.07 2.33
CA ALA A 57 12.28 2.53 3.65
C ALA A 57 13.41 1.48 3.63
N LEU A 58 13.53 0.70 2.54
CA LEU A 58 14.62 -0.25 2.36
C LEU A 58 15.96 0.49 2.20
N ILE A 59 15.98 1.52 1.35
CA ILE A 59 17.17 2.36 1.14
C ILE A 59 17.61 2.99 2.46
N LYS A 60 16.67 3.59 3.20
CA LYS A 60 16.95 4.14 4.55
C LYS A 60 17.56 3.09 5.48
N ALA A 61 17.00 1.88 5.51
CA ALA A 61 17.48 0.80 6.37
C ALA A 61 18.89 0.33 6.00
N LEU A 62 19.24 0.32 4.70
CA LEU A 62 20.54 -0.14 4.22
C LEU A 62 21.63 0.93 4.31
N GLU A 63 21.30 2.19 4.02
CA GLU A 63 22.29 3.27 3.90
C GLU A 63 22.47 4.07 5.20
N SER A 64 21.45 4.12 6.06
CA SER A 64 21.41 5.06 7.19
C SER A 64 21.12 4.43 8.55
N MET A 65 20.91 3.11 8.61
CA MET A 65 20.56 2.43 9.86
C MET A 65 21.44 1.20 10.08
N THR A 66 21.76 0.95 11.33
CA THR A 66 22.32 -0.32 11.78
C THR A 66 21.20 -1.36 11.95
N PRO A 67 21.53 -2.66 11.94
CA PRO A 67 20.54 -3.71 12.21
C PRO A 67 19.80 -3.53 13.54
N GLU A 68 20.50 -3.04 14.57
CA GLU A 68 19.90 -2.78 15.88
C GLU A 68 18.88 -1.63 15.83
N GLU A 69 19.19 -0.54 15.13
CA GLU A 69 18.26 0.58 14.94
C GLU A 69 17.01 0.16 14.17
N VAL A 70 17.16 -0.70 13.16
CA VAL A 70 16.00 -1.25 12.42
C VAL A 70 15.10 -2.07 13.35
N CYS A 71 15.68 -2.95 14.17
CA CYS A 71 14.92 -3.72 15.17
C CYS A 71 14.22 -2.80 16.18
N ASN A 72 14.90 -1.75 16.65
CA ASN A 72 14.36 -0.79 17.59
C ASN A 72 13.20 0.03 17.00
N GLU A 73 13.30 0.43 15.73
CA GLU A 73 12.20 1.10 15.01
C GLU A 73 10.96 0.20 14.92
N VAL A 74 11.14 -1.07 14.54
CA VAL A 74 10.04 -2.05 14.48
C VAL A 74 9.42 -2.27 15.85
N LYS A 75 10.24 -2.34 16.90
CA LYS A 75 9.77 -2.47 18.30
C LYS A 75 8.98 -1.24 18.74
N ALA A 76 9.47 -0.03 18.45
CA ALA A 76 8.82 1.24 18.77
C ALA A 76 7.46 1.40 18.05
N SER A 77 7.33 0.87 16.83
CA SER A 77 6.08 0.93 16.06
C SER A 77 4.88 0.19 16.72
N GLY A 78 5.14 -0.71 17.67
CA GLY A 78 4.10 -1.55 18.27
C GLY A 78 3.51 -2.58 17.30
N LEU A 79 4.18 -2.87 16.18
CA LEU A 79 3.73 -3.87 15.22
C LEU A 79 3.60 -5.25 15.87
N ARG A 80 2.52 -5.96 15.52
CA ARG A 80 2.24 -7.32 15.98
C ARG A 80 2.00 -8.23 14.79
N GLY A 81 2.32 -9.50 14.95
CA GLY A 81 2.08 -10.54 13.94
C GLY A 81 0.62 -10.55 13.49
N ARG A 82 0.39 -10.45 12.18
CA ARG A 82 -0.94 -10.44 11.56
C ARG A 82 -1.43 -11.83 11.14
N GLY A 83 -0.69 -12.89 11.50
CA GLY A 83 -1.07 -14.29 11.29
C GLY A 83 -2.03 -14.88 12.33
N GLY A 84 -2.61 -14.06 13.22
CA GLY A 84 -3.61 -14.48 14.22
C GLY A 84 -3.13 -14.37 15.66
N GLY A 85 -1.94 -14.89 15.99
CA GLY A 85 -1.44 -14.93 17.37
C GLY A 85 -1.02 -13.58 17.98
N GLY A 86 -0.84 -12.53 17.17
CA GLY A 86 -0.60 -11.19 17.67
C GLY A 86 0.71 -10.97 18.44
N PHE A 87 1.71 -11.86 18.30
CA PHE A 87 3.00 -11.70 18.97
C PHE A 87 3.71 -10.39 18.55
N PRO A 88 4.38 -9.64 19.46
CA PRO A 88 5.11 -8.43 19.09
C PRO A 88 6.19 -8.71 18.03
N THR A 89 6.10 -8.03 16.89
CA THR A 89 7.01 -8.30 15.76
C THR A 89 8.44 -7.87 16.09
N GLY A 90 8.64 -6.76 16.80
CA GLY A 90 9.98 -6.27 17.18
C GLY A 90 10.66 -7.02 18.32
N THR A 91 10.12 -8.16 18.78
CA THR A 91 10.71 -9.02 19.83
C THR A 91 10.98 -10.44 19.33
N LYS A 92 10.46 -10.80 18.16
CA LYS A 92 10.67 -12.11 17.54
C LYS A 92 12.04 -12.15 16.88
#